data_AF-A0A382LQL5-F1
#
_entry.id   AF-A0A382LQL5-F1
#
_cell.length_a   1.000
_cell.length_b   1.000
_cell.length_c   1.000
_cell.angle_alpha   90.00
_cell.angle_beta   90.00
_cell.angle_gamma   90.00
#
_symmetry.space_group_name_H-M   'P 1'
#
loop_
_entity.id
_entity.type
_entity.pdbx_description
1 polymer ?
#
loop_
_entity_poly.entity_id
_entity_poly.type
_entity_poly.pdbx_seq_one_letter_code
_entity_poly.pdbx_strand_id
1 'polypeptide(L)'
;PDYVTDIELVSMEELHEIRRIWVFEKHEIEDALPGIYWDATGEEFPGVDLDDVLVLRADDLAVLRDICGDDSLHYELTRGLLDVERQYRSMTRRAGLFDALEKTVRRCYFDDEEDAVEHARRRSLPFEVVGAGAEVVNLDAKR
;
A
#
# COMPACT_ATOMS: atom_id res chain seq x y z
N PRO A 1 15.04 -30.51 -4.58
CA PRO A 1 15.55 -31.77 -4.00
C PRO A 1 14.39 -32.69 -3.66
N ASP A 2 14.45 -33.97 -4.00
CA ASP A 2 13.28 -34.85 -3.90
C ASP A 2 12.77 -35.01 -2.44
N TYR A 3 13.64 -34.77 -1.45
CA TYR A 3 13.33 -34.93 -0.02
C TYR A 3 12.44 -33.84 0.59
N VAL A 4 12.20 -32.72 -0.11
CA VAL A 4 11.34 -31.63 0.39
C VAL A 4 9.98 -31.55 -0.31
N THR A 5 9.75 -32.39 -1.32
CA THR A 5 8.55 -32.33 -2.16
C THR A 5 7.27 -32.64 -1.40
N ASP A 6 7.36 -33.44 -0.34
CA ASP A 6 6.23 -33.84 0.52
C ASP A 6 6.11 -33.00 1.80
N ILE A 7 6.89 -31.91 1.92
CA ILE A 7 6.78 -31.03 3.09
C ILE A 7 5.57 -30.13 2.91
N GLU A 8 4.58 -30.28 3.79
CA GLU A 8 3.51 -29.31 3.96
C GLU A 8 4.09 -28.02 4.55
N LEU A 9 4.13 -26.95 3.76
CA LEU A 9 4.68 -25.65 4.17
C LEU A 9 3.70 -24.85 5.03
N VAL A 10 2.41 -24.91 4.68
CA VAL A 10 1.32 -24.23 5.36
C VAL A 10 0.06 -25.06 5.20
N SER A 11 -0.64 -25.29 6.30
CA SER A 11 -1.89 -26.04 6.31
C SER A 11 -3.06 -25.16 5.85
N MET A 12 -4.18 -25.80 5.49
CA MET A 12 -5.39 -25.06 5.11
C MET A 12 -5.94 -24.21 6.26
N GLU A 13 -5.87 -24.70 7.50
CA GLU A 13 -6.30 -23.95 8.69
C GLU A 13 -5.44 -22.70 8.90
N GLU A 14 -4.13 -22.81 8.69
CA GLU A 14 -3.22 -21.66 8.74
C GLU A 14 -3.49 -20.66 7.62
N LEU A 15 -3.82 -21.11 6.40
CA LEU A 15 -4.24 -20.23 5.32
C LEU A 15 -5.52 -19.46 5.69
N HIS A 16 -6.52 -20.11 6.28
CA HIS A 16 -7.72 -19.43 6.77
C HIS A 16 -7.42 -18.40 7.86
N GLU A 17 -6.49 -18.69 8.78
CA GLU A 17 -6.10 -17.74 9.82
C GLU A 17 -5.29 -16.56 9.24
N ILE A 18 -4.43 -16.81 8.24
CA ILE A 18 -3.76 -15.75 7.47
C ILE A 18 -4.80 -14.84 6.82
N ARG A 19 -5.79 -15.41 6.11
CA ARG A 19 -6.92 -14.67 5.51
C ARG A 19 -7.63 -13.81 6.54
N ARG A 20 -7.93 -14.39 7.71
CA ARG A 20 -8.63 -13.69 8.79
C ARG A 20 -7.82 -12.49 9.29
N ILE A 21 -6.53 -12.69 9.56
CA ILE A 21 -5.64 -11.61 10.02
C ILE A 21 -5.55 -10.52 8.95
N TRP A 22 -5.35 -10.88 7.68
CA TRP A 22 -5.22 -9.90 6.61
C TRP A 22 -6.49 -9.07 6.46
N VAL A 23 -7.65 -9.72 6.29
CA VAL A 23 -8.93 -9.04 6.06
C VAL A 23 -9.43 -8.28 7.30
N PHE A 24 -9.43 -8.92 8.47
CA PHE A 24 -10.09 -8.35 9.65
C PHE A 24 -9.16 -7.52 10.55
N GLU A 25 -7.88 -7.86 10.63
CA GLU A 25 -6.93 -7.17 11.54
C GLU A 25 -6.00 -6.21 10.79
N LYS A 26 -5.55 -6.56 9.58
CA LYS A 26 -4.73 -5.70 8.73
C LYS A 26 -5.54 -4.87 7.76
N HIS A 27 -6.86 -5.06 7.76
CA HIS A 27 -7.82 -4.34 6.92
C HIS A 27 -7.48 -4.44 5.44
N GLU A 28 -7.11 -5.64 5.00
CA GLU A 28 -6.94 -5.93 3.59
C GLU A 28 -8.27 -5.73 2.85
N ILE A 29 -8.20 -4.96 1.77
CA ILE A 29 -9.38 -4.51 1.03
C ILE A 29 -9.83 -5.55 -0.01
N GLU A 30 -8.88 -6.29 -0.60
CA GLU A 30 -9.12 -7.15 -1.78
C GLU A 30 -9.22 -8.64 -1.45
N ASP A 31 -8.94 -9.04 -0.20
CA ASP A 31 -8.82 -10.45 0.19
C ASP A 31 -8.03 -11.24 -0.85
N ALA A 32 -6.72 -10.99 -0.91
CA ALA A 32 -5.88 -11.48 -2.00
C ALA A 32 -5.60 -13.00 -1.93
N LEU A 33 -5.88 -13.63 -0.78
CA LEU A 33 -5.48 -15.01 -0.52
C LEU A 33 -6.07 -16.03 -1.51
N PRO A 34 -7.38 -15.97 -1.89
CA PRO A 34 -7.94 -16.89 -2.87
C PRO A 34 -7.24 -16.83 -4.24
N GLY A 35 -6.87 -15.63 -4.69
CA GLY A 35 -6.13 -15.44 -5.94
C GLY A 35 -4.71 -16.01 -5.86
N ILE A 36 -3.98 -15.73 -4.77
CA ILE A 36 -2.63 -16.29 -4.54
C ILE A 36 -2.68 -17.82 -4.48
N TYR A 37 -3.70 -18.38 -3.83
CA TYR A 37 -3.89 -19.83 -3.74
C TYR A 37 -4.12 -20.45 -5.13
N TRP A 38 -4.97 -19.85 -5.95
CA TRP A 38 -5.18 -20.27 -7.34
C TRP A 38 -3.89 -20.21 -8.17
N ASP A 39 -3.15 -19.10 -8.09
CA ASP A 39 -1.91 -18.94 -8.85
C ASP A 39 -0.82 -19.96 -8.46
N ALA A 40 -0.78 -20.33 -7.17
CA ALA A 40 0.19 -21.27 -6.64
C ALA A 40 -0.20 -22.75 -6.84
N THR A 41 -1.50 -23.08 -6.80
CA THR A 41 -1.98 -24.47 -6.78
C THR A 41 -2.78 -24.87 -8.02
N GLY A 42 -3.41 -23.92 -8.70
CA GLY A 42 -4.38 -24.16 -9.77
C GLY A 42 -5.76 -24.61 -9.28
N GLU A 43 -6.01 -24.60 -7.97
CA GLU A 43 -7.26 -25.01 -7.34
C GLU A 43 -8.01 -23.82 -6.75
N GLU A 44 -9.34 -23.88 -6.68
CA GLU A 44 -10.13 -22.85 -6.00
C GLU A 44 -9.90 -22.91 -4.49
N PHE A 45 -9.72 -21.75 -3.86
CA PHE A 45 -9.54 -21.67 -2.42
C PHE A 45 -10.81 -22.14 -1.70
N PRO A 46 -10.74 -23.20 -0.88
CA PRO A 46 -11.92 -23.71 -0.20
C PRO A 46 -12.30 -22.75 0.94
N GLY A 47 -13.37 -21.98 0.78
CA GLY A 47 -13.81 -21.05 1.81
C GLY A 47 -15.10 -20.32 1.46
N VAL A 48 -15.61 -19.54 2.41
CA VAL A 48 -16.71 -18.61 2.12
C VAL A 48 -16.19 -17.41 1.35
N ASP A 49 -17.00 -16.93 0.41
CA ASP A 49 -16.78 -15.63 -0.21
C ASP A 49 -16.96 -14.54 0.84
N LEU A 50 -15.98 -13.65 0.95
CA LEU A 50 -16.03 -12.49 1.86
C LEU A 50 -16.56 -11.24 1.15
N ASP A 51 -17.05 -11.38 -0.08
CA ASP A 51 -17.56 -10.30 -0.91
C ASP A 51 -18.67 -9.46 -0.25
N ASP A 52 -19.51 -10.07 0.59
CA ASP A 52 -20.55 -9.35 1.34
C ASP A 52 -19.99 -8.53 2.52
N VAL A 53 -18.75 -8.80 2.93
CA VAL A 53 -18.03 -8.13 4.03
C VAL A 53 -17.09 -7.04 3.49
N LEU A 54 -16.53 -7.25 2.30
CA LEU A 54 -15.64 -6.32 1.61
C LEU A 54 -16.48 -5.26 0.88
N VAL A 55 -16.15 -3.98 1.10
CA VAL A 55 -16.91 -2.87 0.52
C VAL A 55 -16.38 -2.46 -0.86
N LEU A 56 -15.12 -2.77 -1.15
CA LEU A 56 -14.49 -2.58 -2.45
C LEU A 56 -14.11 -3.96 -2.97
N ARG A 57 -14.71 -4.37 -4.07
CA ARG A 57 -14.44 -5.66 -4.71
C ARG A 57 -13.22 -5.54 -5.62
N ALA A 58 -12.70 -6.68 -6.06
CA ALA A 58 -11.63 -6.72 -7.05
C ALA A 58 -11.96 -5.88 -8.30
N ASP A 59 -13.21 -5.92 -8.76
CA ASP A 59 -13.67 -5.12 -9.91
C ASP A 59 -13.63 -3.61 -9.65
N ASP A 60 -13.99 -3.15 -8.44
CA ASP A 60 -13.92 -1.73 -8.09
C ASP A 60 -12.47 -1.22 -8.11
N LEU A 61 -11.54 -2.08 -7.75
CA LEU A 61 -10.11 -1.74 -7.65
C LEU A 61 -9.39 -1.90 -8.98
N ALA A 62 -9.86 -2.79 -9.85
CA ALA A 62 -9.49 -2.79 -11.26
C ALA A 62 -9.88 -1.46 -11.91
N VAL A 63 -11.10 -0.96 -11.65
CA VAL A 63 -11.52 0.37 -12.13
C VAL A 63 -10.64 1.48 -11.54
N LEU A 64 -10.33 1.43 -10.24
CA LEU A 64 -9.43 2.40 -9.61
C LEU A 64 -8.05 2.38 -10.28
N ARG A 65 -7.51 1.19 -10.57
CA ARG A 65 -6.23 1.01 -11.24
C ARG A 65 -6.25 1.58 -12.66
N ASP A 66 -7.32 1.32 -13.42
CA ASP A 66 -7.51 1.87 -14.76
C ASP A 66 -7.55 3.41 -14.76
N ILE A 67 -8.16 4.01 -13.73
CA ILE A 67 -8.21 5.48 -13.57
C ILE A 67 -6.82 6.04 -13.24
N CYS A 68 -6.05 5.35 -12.39
CA CYS A 68 -4.70 5.79 -12.01
C CYS A 68 -3.65 5.50 -13.11
N GLY A 69 -3.90 4.55 -14.01
CA GLY A 69 -2.98 4.18 -15.07
C GLY A 69 -1.66 3.59 -14.54
N ASP A 70 -0.55 4.04 -15.12
CA ASP A 70 0.81 3.58 -14.74
C ASP A 70 1.33 4.20 -13.43
N ASP A 71 0.56 5.11 -12.81
CA ASP A 71 0.92 5.76 -11.54
C ASP A 71 0.55 4.85 -10.36
N SER A 72 1.47 3.93 -10.03
CA SER A 72 1.30 2.99 -8.92
C SER A 72 1.21 3.70 -7.57
N LEU A 73 1.93 4.82 -7.39
CA LEU A 73 1.93 5.56 -6.13
C LEU A 73 0.56 6.22 -5.89
N HIS A 74 -0.02 6.82 -6.93
CA HIS A 74 -1.37 7.40 -6.87
C HIS A 74 -2.44 6.33 -6.64
N TYR A 75 -2.30 5.15 -7.25
CA TYR A 75 -3.17 4.01 -6.96
C TYR A 75 -3.11 3.62 -5.48
N GLU A 76 -1.91 3.42 -4.95
CA GLU A 76 -1.69 3.03 -3.55
C GLU A 76 -2.23 4.08 -2.56
N LEU A 77 -1.95 5.36 -2.83
CA LEU A 77 -2.44 6.47 -2.03
C LEU A 77 -3.98 6.49 -2.01
N THR A 78 -4.60 6.48 -3.18
CA THR A 78 -6.07 6.59 -3.30
C THR A 78 -6.75 5.39 -2.65
N ARG A 79 -6.25 4.18 -2.90
CA ARG A 79 -6.71 2.96 -2.25
C ARG A 79 -6.60 3.06 -0.72
N GLY A 80 -5.47 3.55 -0.20
CA GLY A 80 -5.26 3.72 1.23
C GLY A 80 -6.17 4.78 1.86
N LEU A 81 -6.47 5.87 1.15
CA LEU A 81 -7.38 6.91 1.64
C LEU A 81 -8.82 6.42 1.71
N LEU A 82 -9.26 5.64 0.71
CA LEU A 82 -10.59 5.01 0.71
C LEU A 82 -10.78 4.05 1.89
N ASP A 83 -9.74 3.29 2.24
CA ASP A 83 -9.77 2.41 3.42
C ASP A 83 -9.90 3.20 4.73
N VAL A 84 -9.10 4.27 4.91
CA VAL A 84 -9.20 5.11 6.09
C VAL A 84 -10.61 5.73 6.20
N GLU A 85 -11.14 6.32 5.14
CA GLU A 85 -12.51 6.87 5.17
C GLU A 85 -13.56 5.80 5.52
N ARG A 86 -13.41 4.57 5.01
CA ARG A 86 -14.29 3.45 5.34
C ARG A 86 -14.23 3.08 6.82
N GLN A 87 -13.04 2.91 7.40
CA GLN A 87 -12.89 2.53 8.81
C GLN A 87 -13.57 3.52 9.75
N TYR A 88 -13.50 4.81 9.43
CA TYR A 88 -14.10 5.87 10.24
C TYR A 88 -15.59 6.11 9.91
N ARG A 89 -16.14 5.53 8.83
CA ARG A 89 -17.56 5.68 8.46
C ARG A 89 -18.52 5.08 9.48
N SER A 90 -18.13 3.98 10.12
CA SER A 90 -18.94 3.30 11.15
C SER A 90 -18.75 3.88 12.55
N MET A 91 -17.80 4.80 12.73
CA MET A 91 -17.46 5.38 14.04
C MET A 91 -18.31 6.61 14.37
N THR A 92 -18.99 6.59 15.51
CA THR A 92 -19.76 7.74 16.04
C THR A 92 -18.88 8.95 16.33
N ARG A 93 -17.57 8.77 16.56
CA ARG A 93 -16.59 9.84 16.78
C ARG A 93 -15.38 9.61 15.89
N ARG A 94 -15.05 10.60 15.05
CA ARG A 94 -13.93 10.55 14.09
C ARG A 94 -12.61 11.04 14.68
N ALA A 95 -12.41 10.90 15.99
CA ALA A 95 -11.15 11.26 16.63
C ALA A 95 -10.04 10.32 16.13
N GLY A 96 -8.91 10.87 15.66
CA GLY A 96 -7.81 10.10 15.07
C GLY A 96 -7.86 9.94 13.54
N LEU A 97 -8.95 10.37 12.87
CA LEU A 97 -9.06 10.31 11.41
C LEU A 97 -7.93 11.05 10.71
N PHE A 98 -7.68 12.31 11.11
CA PHE A 98 -6.65 13.12 10.48
C PHE A 98 -5.26 12.49 10.66
N ASP A 99 -4.97 11.91 11.81
CA ASP A 99 -3.72 11.19 12.05
C ASP A 99 -3.60 9.94 11.16
N ALA A 100 -4.72 9.23 10.93
CA ALA A 100 -4.76 8.06 10.04
C ALA A 100 -4.56 8.47 8.57
N LEU A 101 -5.23 9.52 8.11
CA LEU A 101 -5.06 10.08 6.76
C LEU A 101 -3.61 10.54 6.55
N GLU A 102 -3.04 11.27 7.51
CA GLU A 102 -1.66 11.75 7.46
C GLU A 102 -0.66 10.60 7.37
N LYS A 103 -0.88 9.51 8.12
CA LYS A 103 -0.04 8.31 8.04
C LYS A 103 -0.10 7.66 6.65
N THR A 104 -1.28 7.56 6.04
CA THR A 104 -1.43 7.01 4.69
C THR A 104 -0.70 7.89 3.67
N VAL A 105 -0.89 9.21 3.73
CA VAL A 105 -0.19 10.15 2.84
C VAL A 105 1.32 10.03 2.99
N ARG A 106 1.83 9.95 4.23
CA ARG A 106 3.27 9.79 4.48
C ARG A 106 3.84 8.47 3.97
N ARG A 107 3.05 7.40 3.98
CA ARG A 107 3.46 6.09 3.47
C ARG A 107 3.64 6.11 1.96
N CYS A 108 2.74 6.77 1.25
CA CYS A 108 2.74 6.88 -0.22
C CYS A 108 3.35 8.22 -0.68
N TYR A 109 4.35 8.73 0.04
CA TYR A 109 4.91 10.06 -0.22
C TYR A 109 6.15 10.02 -1.12
N PHE A 110 6.80 8.87 -1.23
CA PHE A 110 8.03 8.69 -2.00
C PHE A 110 7.85 7.58 -3.02
N ASP A 111 8.28 7.83 -4.25
CA ASP A 111 8.23 6.85 -5.34
C ASP A 111 9.23 5.70 -5.10
N ASP A 112 10.43 6.02 -4.61
CA ASP A 112 11.49 5.06 -4.31
C ASP A 112 12.48 5.54 -3.23
N GLU A 113 13.51 4.73 -2.97
CA GLU A 113 14.58 5.08 -2.02
C GLU A 113 15.34 6.33 -2.44
N GLU A 114 15.59 6.53 -3.74
CA GLU A 114 16.34 7.67 -4.24
C GLU A 114 15.57 8.98 -4.03
N ASP A 115 14.27 9.00 -4.30
CA ASP A 115 13.37 10.13 -4.05
C ASP A 115 13.33 10.49 -2.55
N ALA A 116 13.24 9.50 -1.67
CA ALA A 116 13.29 9.71 -0.23
C ALA A 116 14.63 10.35 0.22
N VAL A 117 15.74 9.88 -0.34
CA VAL A 117 17.09 10.41 -0.06
C VAL A 117 17.25 11.83 -0.61
N GLU A 118 16.78 12.09 -1.82
CA GLU A 118 16.85 13.41 -2.44
C GLU A 118 16.04 14.44 -1.67
N HIS A 119 14.83 14.09 -1.23
CA HIS A 119 14.00 14.95 -0.39
C HIS A 119 14.69 15.30 0.93
N ALA A 120 15.25 14.28 1.61
CA ALA A 120 15.99 14.49 2.87
C ALA A 120 17.21 15.41 2.65
N ARG A 121 17.95 15.23 1.55
CA ARG A 121 19.08 16.10 1.18
C ARG A 121 18.62 17.53 0.93
N ARG A 122 17.57 17.73 0.13
CA ARG A 122 17.01 19.06 -0.15
C ARG A 122 16.58 19.79 1.12
N ARG A 123 16.01 19.06 2.10
CA ARG A 123 15.58 19.63 3.39
C ARG A 123 16.74 19.97 4.33
N SER A 124 17.89 19.31 4.20
CA SER A 124 19.08 19.55 5.03
C SER A 124 19.97 20.69 4.51
N LEU A 125 19.76 21.13 3.26
CA LEU A 125 20.59 22.18 2.66
C LEU A 125 20.03 23.57 2.98
N PRO A 126 20.88 24.55 3.33
CA PRO A 126 20.44 25.92 3.61
C PRO A 126 20.05 26.71 2.33
N PHE A 127 20.09 26.06 1.16
CA PHE A 127 19.75 26.63 -0.15
C PHE A 127 19.03 25.59 -1.03
N GLU A 128 18.21 26.06 -1.97
CA GLU A 128 17.56 25.20 -2.97
C GLU A 128 18.56 24.73 -4.03
N VAL A 129 18.63 23.42 -4.24
CA VAL A 129 19.40 22.82 -5.34
C VAL A 129 18.49 22.74 -6.56
N VAL A 130 18.73 23.60 -7.56
CA VAL A 130 17.92 23.68 -8.81
C VAL A 130 18.37 22.62 -9.84
N GLY A 131 18.74 21.42 -9.38
CA GLY A 131 19.15 20.28 -10.23
C GLY A 131 20.67 20.08 -10.34
N ALA A 132 21.05 18.85 -10.68
CA ALA A 132 22.42 18.29 -10.64
C ALA A 132 23.47 18.96 -11.56
N GLY A 133 23.11 20.04 -12.27
CA GLY A 133 24.00 20.79 -13.16
C GLY A 133 23.87 22.31 -13.04
N ALA A 134 23.16 22.83 -12.03
CA ALA A 134 23.04 24.27 -11.82
C ALA A 134 24.36 24.85 -11.28
N GLU A 135 24.88 25.90 -11.93
CA GLU A 135 26.05 26.64 -11.44
C GLU A 135 25.77 27.23 -10.06
N VAL A 136 26.66 26.93 -9.10
CA VAL A 136 26.61 27.49 -7.75
C VAL A 136 27.04 28.96 -7.81
N VAL A 137 26.06 29.88 -7.84
CA VAL A 137 26.33 31.31 -7.75
C VAL A 137 26.50 31.69 -6.27
N ASN A 138 27.73 31.94 -5.85
CA ASN A 138 28.05 32.37 -4.50
C ASN A 138 27.74 33.87 -4.34
N LEU A 139 26.70 34.19 -3.56
CA LEU A 139 26.23 35.58 -3.33
C LEU A 139 27.12 36.38 -2.36
N ASP A 140 28.11 35.77 -1.70
CA ASP A 140 28.95 36.42 -0.69
C ASP A 140 30.27 37.03 -1.22
N ALA A 141 30.48 37.04 -2.55
CA ALA A 141 31.70 37.60 -3.15
C ALA A 141 31.71 39.15 -3.28
N LYS A 142 30.85 39.87 -2.56
CA LYS A 142 30.87 41.34 -2.48
C LYS A 142 30.88 41.82 -1.04
N ARG A 143 32.05 41.78 -0.40
CA ARG A 143 32.45 42.72 0.64
C ARG A 143 33.96 42.84 0.72
#